data_AF-A0A815FUS9-F1
#
_entry.id   AF-A0A815FUS9-F1
#
_cell.length_a   1.000
_cell.length_b   1.000
_cell.length_c   1.000
_cell.angle_alpha   90.00
_cell.angle_beta   90.00
_cell.angle_gamma   90.00
#
_symmetry.space_group_name_H-M   'P 1'
#
loop_
_entity.id
_entity.type
_entity.pdbx_description
1 polymer ?
#
loop_
_entity_poly.entity_id
_entity_poly.type
_entity_poly.pdbx_seq_one_letter_code
_entity_poly.pdbx_strand_id
1 'polypeptide(L)'
;MLCIEISNFSHLSIDIHPQQKLAVMTLDDAHQLHSLEKIPHQPTTKETHIPDLSYSDLNENQKNQLTTLINRYPHVFTEQPGRTHMTKHTIELQPGKQPSNMQPYRLPPSKKQ
;
A
#
# COMPACT_ATOMS: atom_id res chain seq x y z
N MET A 1 -26.88 -9.99 26.36
CA MET A 1 -25.96 -9.00 25.77
C MET A 1 -24.85 -9.78 25.10
N LEU A 2 -24.62 -9.62 23.80
CA LEU A 2 -23.66 -10.41 23.04
C LEU A 2 -22.63 -9.44 22.46
N CYS A 3 -21.39 -9.50 22.95
CA CYS A 3 -20.29 -8.67 22.46
C CYS A 3 -19.50 -9.43 21.40
N ILE A 4 -19.27 -8.78 20.26
CA ILE A 4 -18.41 -9.30 19.20
C ILE A 4 -17.18 -8.38 19.12
N GLU A 5 -15.99 -8.95 19.28
CA GLU A 5 -14.72 -8.26 19.05
C GLU A 5 -14.22 -8.60 17.65
N ILE A 6 -13.93 -7.57 16.85
CA ILE A 6 -13.38 -7.71 15.50
C ILE A 6 -11.90 -7.38 15.56
N SER A 7 -11.04 -8.35 15.29
CA SER A 7 -9.59 -8.13 15.22
C SER A 7 -9.26 -7.24 14.01
N ASN A 8 -8.47 -6.18 14.25
CA ASN A 8 -7.99 -5.13 13.32
C ASN A 8 -8.76 -3.81 13.20
N PHE A 9 -9.78 -3.55 14.02
CA PHE A 9 -10.27 -2.18 14.21
C PHE A 9 -10.15 -1.78 15.69
N SER A 10 -9.66 -0.57 15.92
CA SER A 10 -9.34 0.01 17.22
C SER A 10 -10.50 -0.15 18.22
N HIS A 11 -10.35 -1.00 19.25
CA HIS A 11 -11.12 -1.06 20.52
C HIS A 11 -12.58 -0.54 20.49
N LEU A 12 -13.34 -0.85 19.44
CA LEU A 12 -14.72 -0.42 19.27
C LEU A 12 -15.62 -1.61 19.53
N SER A 13 -16.30 -1.60 20.67
CA SER A 13 -17.33 -2.58 21.03
C SER A 13 -18.67 -2.12 20.47
N ILE A 14 -19.36 -3.00 19.73
CA ILE A 14 -20.72 -2.76 19.27
C ILE A 14 -21.66 -3.53 20.19
N ASP A 15 -22.54 -2.80 20.90
CA ASP A 15 -23.57 -3.39 21.74
C ASP A 15 -24.81 -3.71 20.91
N ILE A 16 -25.13 -5.00 20.78
CA ILE A 16 -26.34 -5.46 20.08
C ILE A 16 -27.45 -5.71 21.12
N HIS A 17 -28.55 -4.98 21.00
CA HIS A 17 -29.75 -5.20 21.81
C HIS A 17 -30.58 -6.37 21.28
N PRO A 18 -31.13 -7.24 22.15
CA PRO A 18 -32.03 -8.30 21.71
C PRO A 18 -33.27 -7.66 21.06
N GLN A 19 -33.59 -8.09 19.83
CA GLN A 19 -34.67 -7.60 18.93
C GLN A 19 -34.30 -6.47 17.94
N GLN A 20 -33.05 -5.99 17.92
CA GLN A 20 -32.61 -5.07 16.86
C GLN A 20 -32.49 -5.81 15.52
N LYS A 21 -33.16 -5.30 14.47
CA LYS A 21 -33.07 -5.87 13.13
C LYS A 21 -31.65 -5.63 12.58
N LEU A 22 -30.85 -6.69 12.52
CA LEU A 22 -29.50 -6.64 11.94
C LEU A 22 -29.60 -6.46 10.42
N ALA A 23 -28.75 -5.61 9.86
CA ALA A 23 -28.59 -5.52 8.41
C ALA A 23 -28.01 -6.84 7.90
N VAL A 24 -28.76 -7.53 7.04
CA VAL A 24 -28.26 -8.73 6.36
C VAL A 24 -27.52 -8.25 5.13
N MET A 25 -26.20 -8.45 5.12
CA MET A 25 -25.39 -8.21 3.94
C MET A 25 -25.62 -9.38 2.97
N THR A 26 -26.56 -9.23 2.05
CA THR A 26 -26.65 -10.11 0.89
C THR A 26 -25.49 -9.79 -0.04
N LEU A 27 -24.77 -10.83 -0.47
CA LEU A 27 -23.83 -10.70 -1.57
C LEU A 27 -24.67 -10.38 -2.80
N ASP A 28 -24.75 -9.09 -3.17
CA ASP A 28 -25.33 -8.70 -4.44
C ASP A 28 -24.60 -9.43 -5.56
N ASP A 29 -25.36 -9.79 -6.59
CA ASP A 29 -25.02 -10.69 -7.68
C ASP A 29 -23.56 -10.59 -8.15
N ALA A 30 -23.02 -11.76 -8.53
CA ALA A 30 -21.64 -12.10 -8.86
C ALA A 30 -20.99 -11.35 -10.05
N HIS A 31 -21.28 -10.06 -10.23
CA HIS A 31 -20.76 -9.21 -11.30
C HIS A 31 -19.88 -8.04 -10.84
N GLN A 32 -19.61 -7.89 -9.54
CA GLN A 32 -18.54 -7.02 -9.06
C GLN A 32 -17.37 -7.84 -8.51
N LEU A 33 -16.80 -8.72 -9.36
CA LEU A 33 -15.38 -8.99 -9.23
C LEU A 33 -14.69 -7.64 -9.41
N HIS A 34 -14.06 -7.14 -8.35
CA HIS A 34 -13.16 -6.00 -8.43
C HIS A 34 -12.23 -6.25 -9.61
N SER A 35 -12.48 -5.56 -10.71
CA SER A 35 -11.42 -5.21 -11.62
C SER A 35 -10.42 -4.49 -10.73
N LEU A 36 -9.35 -5.19 -10.34
CA LEU A 36 -8.11 -4.54 -10.00
C LEU A 36 -7.74 -3.80 -11.28
N GLU A 37 -8.29 -2.60 -11.44
CA GLU A 37 -7.79 -1.65 -12.40
C GLU A 37 -6.29 -1.65 -12.15
N LYS A 38 -5.56 -2.11 -13.16
CA LYS A 38 -4.12 -1.95 -13.18
C LYS A 38 -3.92 -0.46 -13.02
N ILE A 39 -3.59 -0.02 -11.80
CA ILE A 39 -2.98 1.28 -11.60
C ILE A 39 -1.87 1.27 -12.63
N PRO A 40 -1.91 2.15 -13.64
CA PRO A 40 -0.89 2.13 -14.68
C PRO A 40 0.45 2.25 -13.95
N HIS A 41 1.25 1.20 -13.99
CA HIS A 41 2.65 1.27 -13.65
C HIS A 41 3.24 2.17 -14.74
N GLN A 42 3.21 3.47 -14.50
CA GLN A 42 3.94 4.42 -15.29
C GLN A 42 5.40 3.95 -15.22
N PRO A 43 6.07 3.68 -16.35
CA PRO A 43 7.48 3.36 -16.32
C PRO A 43 8.17 4.51 -15.60
N THR A 44 8.85 4.22 -14.49
CA THR A 44 9.63 5.19 -13.74
C THR A 44 10.84 5.56 -14.59
N THR A 45 10.62 6.47 -15.54
CA THR A 45 11.69 7.17 -16.24
C THR A 45 12.57 7.76 -15.15
N LYS A 46 13.89 7.63 -15.30
CA LYS A 46 14.91 8.12 -14.36
C LYS A 46 15.00 9.65 -14.37
N GLU A 47 13.87 10.32 -14.21
CA GLU A 47 13.79 11.77 -14.20
C GLU A 47 13.79 12.23 -12.76
N THR A 48 14.75 13.09 -12.43
CA THR A 48 14.81 13.85 -11.19
C THR A 48 13.62 14.82 -11.18
N HIS A 49 12.42 14.31 -10.85
CA HIS A 49 11.23 15.14 -10.78
C HIS A 49 11.36 16.08 -9.59
N ILE A 50 11.64 17.35 -9.87
CA ILE A 50 11.58 18.42 -8.87
C ILE A 50 10.09 18.62 -8.59
N PRO A 51 9.63 18.52 -7.32
CA PRO A 51 8.23 18.72 -6.98
C PRO A 51 7.75 20.09 -7.47
N ASP A 52 6.69 20.10 -8.28
CA ASP A 52 6.05 21.35 -8.69
C ASP A 52 5.24 21.92 -7.52
N LEU A 53 5.61 23.13 -7.08
CA LEU A 53 4.98 23.83 -5.96
C LEU A 53 3.91 24.84 -6.41
N SER A 54 3.60 24.90 -7.71
CA SER A 54 2.65 25.86 -8.29
C SER A 54 1.25 25.74 -7.68
N TYR A 55 0.75 24.53 -7.46
CA TYR A 55 -0.58 24.23 -6.90
C TYR A 55 -0.61 24.10 -5.36
N SER A 56 0.45 24.48 -4.66
CA SER A 56 0.50 24.39 -3.19
C SER A 56 -0.08 25.62 -2.50
N ASP A 57 -0.78 25.41 -1.37
CA ASP A 57 -1.32 26.47 -0.49
C ASP A 57 -0.23 27.18 0.35
N LEU A 58 1.04 27.05 -0.04
CA LEU A 58 2.18 27.61 0.66
C LEU A 58 2.34 29.10 0.34
N ASN A 59 2.73 29.90 1.33
CA ASN A 59 3.15 31.28 1.08
C ASN A 59 4.56 31.33 0.44
N GLU A 60 4.95 32.48 -0.12
CA GLU A 60 6.22 32.62 -0.85
C GLU A 60 7.45 32.27 -0.01
N ASN A 61 7.45 32.66 1.27
CA ASN A 61 8.56 32.34 2.17
C ASN A 61 8.69 30.82 2.38
N GLN A 62 7.56 30.12 2.60
CA GLN A 62 7.52 28.67 2.71
C GLN A 62 7.96 27.98 1.42
N LYS A 63 7.53 28.48 0.25
CA LYS A 63 7.98 27.96 -1.05
C LYS A 63 9.49 28.09 -1.21
N ASN A 64 10.07 29.22 -0.83
CA ASN A 64 11.52 29.43 -0.88
C ASN A 64 12.28 28.50 0.07
N GLN A 65 11.78 28.33 1.29
CA GLN A 65 12.36 27.40 2.27
C GLN A 65 12.32 25.95 1.78
N LEU A 66 11.17 25.51 1.27
CA LEU A 66 10.99 24.15 0.76
C LEU A 66 11.85 23.88 -0.48
N THR A 67 11.92 24.84 -1.41
CA THR A 67 12.78 24.75 -2.59
C THR A 67 14.25 24.61 -2.19
N THR A 68 14.67 25.35 -1.16
CA THR A 68 16.03 25.22 -0.61
C THR A 68 16.30 23.82 -0.05
N LEU A 69 15.33 23.22 0.66
CA LEU A 69 15.45 21.85 1.18
C LEU A 69 15.49 20.79 0.07
N ILE A 70 14.64 20.94 -0.94
CA ILE A 70 14.59 20.04 -2.10
C ILE A 70 15.95 20.04 -2.82
N ASN A 71 16.50 21.22 -3.10
CA ASN A 71 17.79 21.35 -3.77
C ASN A 71 18.95 20.84 -2.90
N ARG A 72 18.85 20.97 -1.58
CA ARG A 72 19.90 20.52 -0.64
C ARG A 72 19.88 19.01 -0.42
N TYR A 73 18.71 18.39 -0.44
CA TYR A 73 18.52 16.96 -0.15
C TYR A 73 17.67 16.26 -1.23
N PRO A 74 18.11 16.26 -2.50
CA PRO A 74 17.27 15.80 -3.61
C PRO A 74 16.86 14.32 -3.48
N HIS A 75 17.73 13.50 -2.89
CA HIS A 75 17.50 12.06 -2.66
C HIS A 75 16.37 11.75 -1.67
N VAL A 76 15.94 12.72 -0.85
CA VAL A 76 14.83 12.56 0.09
C VAL A 76 13.48 12.76 -0.61
N PHE A 77 13.46 13.61 -1.65
CA PHE A 77 12.25 13.99 -2.36
C PHE A 77 12.08 13.24 -3.69
N THR A 78 12.68 12.05 -3.82
CA THR A 78 12.54 11.21 -5.02
C THR A 78 11.35 10.27 -4.89
N GLU A 79 10.66 10.00 -5.99
CA GLU A 79 9.64 8.94 -6.08
C GLU A 79 10.27 7.53 -6.12
N GLN A 80 11.59 7.44 -6.24
CA GLN A 80 12.30 6.17 -6.22
C GLN A 80 12.40 5.63 -4.79
N PRO A 81 12.11 4.33 -4.58
CA PRO A 81 12.27 3.72 -3.27
C PRO A 81 13.76 3.72 -2.86
N GLY A 82 14.02 4.19 -1.65
CA GLY A 82 15.36 4.16 -1.04
C GLY A 82 15.74 2.79 -0.49
N ARG A 83 17.02 2.62 -0.15
CA ARG A 83 17.54 1.46 0.58
C ARG A 83 18.14 1.90 1.91
N THR A 84 17.80 1.19 2.98
CA THR A 84 18.35 1.43 4.32
C THR A 84 19.24 0.27 4.79
N HIS A 85 20.19 0.58 5.67
CA HIS A 85 21.04 -0.40 6.34
C HIS A 85 20.73 -0.56 7.83
N MET A 86 19.72 0.16 8.35
CA MET A 86 19.39 0.15 9.79
C MET A 86 18.87 -1.19 10.28
N THR A 87 18.25 -1.99 9.41
CA THR A 87 17.73 -3.30 9.75
C THR A 87 18.05 -4.29 8.63
N LYS A 88 18.50 -5.48 9.01
CA LYS A 88 18.68 -6.62 8.12
C LYS A 88 17.95 -7.80 8.73
N HIS A 89 17.08 -8.44 7.96
CA HIS A 89 16.38 -9.63 8.41
C HIS A 89 17.25 -10.86 8.14
N THR A 90 17.47 -11.66 9.18
CA THR A 90 18.00 -13.02 9.05
C THR A 90 16.81 -13.97 9.12
N ILE A 91 16.57 -14.72 8.05
CA ILE A 91 15.50 -15.73 8.01
C ILE A 91 16.15 -17.08 8.35
N GLU A 92 15.86 -17.59 9.53
CA GLU A 92 16.35 -18.89 9.98
C GLU A 92 15.48 -20.02 9.43
N LEU A 93 16.12 -21.06 8.91
CA LEU A 93 15.44 -22.26 8.43
C LEU A 93 15.26 -23.25 9.57
N GLN A 94 14.13 -23.95 9.59
CA GLN A 94 13.95 -25.08 10.50
C GLN A 94 15.00 -26.18 10.18
N PRO A 95 15.50 -26.89 11.20
CA PRO A 95 16.46 -27.98 11.00
C PRO A 95 15.97 -29.02 9.99
N GLY A 96 16.84 -29.43 9.08
CA GLY A 96 16.55 -30.46 8.08
C GLY A 96 15.67 -30.01 6.91
N LYS A 97 15.26 -28.74 6.83
CA LYS A 97 14.53 -28.22 5.66
C LYS A 97 15.45 -28.06 4.46
N GLN A 98 14.99 -28.57 3.32
CA GLN A 98 15.66 -28.46 2.03
C GLN A 98 14.93 -27.45 1.14
N PRO A 99 15.63 -26.74 0.24
CA PRO A 99 15.00 -25.88 -0.75
C PRO A 99 14.04 -26.70 -1.63
N SER A 100 12.91 -26.09 -1.99
CA SER A 100 11.97 -26.67 -2.96
C SER A 100 11.96 -25.83 -4.22
N ASN A 101 12.02 -26.48 -5.37
CA ASN A 101 11.86 -25.84 -6.67
C ASN A 101 10.46 -26.15 -7.19
N MET A 102 9.56 -25.17 -7.08
CA MET A 102 8.20 -25.28 -7.58
C MET A 102 8.07 -24.57 -8.93
N GLN A 103 7.42 -25.24 -9.89
CA GLN A 103 7.10 -24.62 -11.17
C GLN A 103 6.10 -23.47 -10.95
N PRO A 104 6.33 -22.28 -11.53
CA PRO A 104 5.36 -21.20 -11.49
C PRO A 104 4.03 -21.62 -12.10
N TYR A 105 2.94 -21.02 -11.64
CA TYR A 105 1.63 -21.23 -12.25
C TYR A 105 1.65 -20.81 -13.72
N ARG A 106 0.87 -21.52 -14.54
CA ARG A 106 0.69 -21.14 -15.95
C ARG A 106 -0.02 -19.79 -16.02
N LEU A 107 0.69 -18.80 -16.57
CA LEU A 107 0.10 -17.49 -16.87
C LEU A 107 -0.64 -17.55 -18.21
N PRO A 108 -1.83 -16.90 -18.33
CA PRO A 108 -2.50 -16.75 -19.61
C PRO A 108 -1.67 -15.87 -20.56
N PRO A 109 -1.83 -16.00 -21.89
CA PRO A 109 -1.06 -15.22 -22.86
C PRO A 109 -1.15 -13.70 -22.65
N SER A 110 -2.30 -13.20 -22.19
CA SER A 110 -2.54 -11.79 -21.88
C SER A 110 -1.73 -11.25 -20.69
N LYS A 111 -1.11 -12.13 -19.91
CA LYS A 111 -0.28 -11.78 -18.74
C LYS A 111 1.16 -12.29 -18.86
N LYS A 112 1.53 -12.94 -19.97
CA LYS A 112 2.93 -13.24 -20.28
C LYS A 112 3.52 -11.98 -20.92
N GLN A 113 4.32 -11.25 -20.16
CA GLN A 113 5.12 -10.12 -20.66
C GLN A 113 6.43 -10.63 -21.27
#